data_AF-A0A641RYW3-F1
#
_entry.id   AF-A0A641RYW3-F1
#
_cell.length_a   1.000
_cell.length_b   1.000
_cell.length_c   1.000
_cell.angle_alpha   90.00
_cell.angle_beta   90.00
_cell.angle_gamma   90.00
#
_symmetry.space_group_name_H-M   'P 1'
#
loop_
_entity.id
_entity.type
_entity.pdbx_description
1 polymer ?
#
loop_
_entity_poly.entity_id
_entity_poly.type
_entity_poly.pdbx_seq_one_letter_code
_entity_poly.pdbx_strand_id
1 'polypeptide(L)' 'YTYLLEVKYAKAGASEKEIRALADDAREQLIRYSKDECVAEAREKGGLKLTTIVWCSWELALMEEVE' A
#
# COMPACT_ATOMS: atom_id res chain seq x y z
N TYR A 1 -5.55 -15.60 4.86
CA TYR A 1 -5.66 -14.24 4.30
C TYR A 1 -4.44 -13.98 3.43
N THR A 2 -4.68 -13.51 2.22
CA THR A 2 -3.65 -13.11 1.25
C THR A 2 -3.53 -11.60 1.32
N TYR A 3 -2.31 -11.09 1.30
CA TYR A 3 -2.05 -9.66 1.37
C TYR A 3 -1.31 -9.23 0.11
N LEU A 4 -1.76 -8.12 -0.46
CA LEU A 4 -0.99 -7.37 -1.43
C LEU A 4 -0.57 -6.08 -0.74
N LEU A 5 0.73 -5.83 -0.73
CA LEU A 5 1.34 -4.71 -0.03
C LEU A 5 2.05 -3.81 -1.04
N GLU A 6 1.82 -2.51 -0.95
CA GLU A 6 2.65 -1.52 -1.64
C GLU A 6 3.40 -0.70 -0.59
N VAL A 7 4.73 -0.73 -0.67
CA VAL A 7 5.62 -0.13 0.34
C VAL A 7 6.39 1.01 -0.28
N LYS A 8 6.27 2.21 0.31
CA LYS A 8 7.02 3.41 -0.07
C LYS A 8 7.98 3.82 1.02
N TYR A 9 9.10 4.40 0.61
CA TYR A 9 10.09 4.98 1.50
C TYR A 9 10.17 6.49 1.30
N ALA A 10 9.82 7.22 2.35
CA ALA A 10 10.04 8.65 2.45
C ALA A 10 11.49 8.95 2.89
N LYS A 11 12.01 10.11 2.47
CA LYS A 11 13.29 10.62 2.98
C LYS A 11 13.13 11.01 4.45
N ALA A 12 14.22 10.92 5.21
CA ALA A 12 14.24 11.38 6.60
C ALA A 12 13.82 12.87 6.68
N GLY A 13 12.91 13.18 7.61
CA GLY A 13 12.35 14.53 7.77
C GLY A 13 11.29 14.90 6.73
N ALA A 14 10.77 13.95 5.95
CA ALA A 14 9.63 14.19 5.08
C ALA A 14 8.43 14.72 5.87
N SER A 15 7.75 15.70 5.30
CA SER A 15 6.53 16.27 5.86
C SER A 15 5.36 15.28 5.77
N GLU A 16 4.34 15.48 6.61
CA GLU A 16 3.09 14.70 6.55
C GLU A 16 2.44 14.74 5.16
N LYS A 17 2.54 15.89 4.46
CA LYS A 17 2.03 16.05 3.10
C LYS A 17 2.76 15.13 2.10
N GLU A 18 4.08 15.00 2.21
CA GLU A 18 4.87 14.12 1.36
C GLU A 18 4.58 12.64 1.68
N ILE A 19 4.45 12.30 2.95
CA ILE A 19 4.05 10.95 3.40
C ILE A 19 2.67 10.59 2.83
N ARG A 20 1.69 11.51 2.89
CA ARG A 20 0.35 11.31 2.31
C ARG A 20 0.41 11.11 0.79
N ALA A 21 1.18 11.95 0.09
CA ALA A 21 1.33 11.80 -1.36
C ALA A 21 1.93 10.44 -1.76
N LEU A 22 2.89 9.92 -0.99
CA LEU A 22 3.41 8.57 -1.17
C LEU A 22 2.36 7.49 -0.89
N ALA A 23 1.53 7.67 0.14
CA ALA A 23 0.45 6.76 0.45
C ALA A 23 -0.62 6.72 -0.65
N ASP A 24 -0.94 7.87 -1.24
CA ASP A 24 -1.90 7.99 -2.32
C ASP A 24 -1.37 7.34 -3.62
N ASP A 25 -0.10 7.57 -3.99
CA ASP A 25 0.55 6.87 -5.11
C ASP A 25 0.57 5.36 -4.89
N ALA A 26 0.94 4.92 -3.69
CA ALA A 26 0.93 3.51 -3.33
C ALA A 26 -0.45 2.88 -3.45
N ARG A 27 -1.50 3.59 -2.98
CA ARG A 27 -2.88 3.14 -3.10
C ARG A 27 -3.29 2.95 -4.55
N GLU A 28 -2.99 3.90 -5.43
CA GLU A 28 -3.32 3.79 -6.86
C GLU A 28 -2.64 2.59 -7.52
N GLN A 29 -1.36 2.38 -7.22
CA GLN A 29 -0.59 1.23 -7.72
C GLN A 29 -1.16 -0.08 -7.19
N LEU A 30 -1.48 -0.13 -5.91
CA LEU A 30 -2.03 -1.31 -5.26
C LEU A 30 -3.39 -1.71 -5.84
N ILE A 31 -4.27 -0.72 -6.09
CA ILE A 31 -5.55 -0.95 -6.78
C ILE A 31 -5.32 -1.48 -8.19
N ARG A 32 -4.32 -0.98 -8.91
CA ARG A 32 -3.96 -1.49 -10.24
C ARG A 32 -3.50 -2.94 -10.18
N TYR A 33 -2.60 -3.28 -9.27
CA TYR A 33 -2.09 -4.64 -9.10
C TYR A 33 -3.16 -5.62 -8.60
N SER A 34 -4.14 -5.15 -7.83
CA SER A 34 -5.27 -5.98 -7.37
C SER A 34 -6.16 -6.53 -8.52
N LYS A 35 -5.96 -6.04 -9.74
CA LYS A 35 -6.68 -6.47 -10.95
C LYS A 35 -5.87 -7.46 -11.80
N ASP A 36 -4.64 -7.76 -11.39
CA ASP A 36 -3.79 -8.71 -12.10
C ASP A 36 -4.30 -10.15 -11.91
N GLU A 37 -4.19 -10.97 -12.94
CA GLU A 37 -4.64 -12.37 -12.94
C GLU A 37 -3.96 -13.18 -11.82
N CYS A 38 -2.73 -12.84 -11.45
CA CYS A 38 -2.00 -13.57 -10.40
C CYS A 38 -2.62 -13.46 -9.01
N VAL A 39 -3.42 -12.41 -8.75
CA VAL A 39 -4.11 -12.19 -7.47
C VAL A 39 -5.63 -12.29 -7.59
N ALA A 40 -6.15 -12.54 -8.79
CA ALA A 40 -7.58 -12.62 -9.07
C ALA A 40 -8.27 -13.70 -8.23
N GLU A 41 -7.68 -14.89 -8.12
CA GLU A 41 -8.24 -16.00 -7.33
C GLU A 41 -8.38 -15.64 -5.83
N ALA A 42 -7.36 -14.98 -5.27
CA ALA A 42 -7.38 -14.55 -3.88
C ALA A 42 -8.46 -13.47 -3.64
N ARG A 43 -8.70 -12.61 -4.63
CA ARG A 43 -9.75 -11.59 -4.61
C ARG A 43 -11.14 -12.21 -4.70
N GLU A 44 -11.37 -13.12 -5.63
CA GLU A 44 -12.66 -13.80 -5.82
C GLU A 44 -13.08 -14.60 -4.59
N LYS A 45 -12.12 -15.20 -3.89
CA LYS A 45 -12.36 -15.92 -2.63
C LYS A 45 -12.54 -15.00 -1.41
N GLY A 46 -12.57 -13.68 -1.61
CA GLY A 46 -12.70 -12.68 -0.54
C GLY A 46 -11.51 -12.66 0.43
N GLY A 47 -10.38 -13.25 0.03
CA GLY A 47 -9.22 -13.45 0.89
C GLY A 47 -8.13 -12.40 0.72
N LEU A 48 -8.25 -11.50 -0.27
CA LEU A 48 -7.24 -10.49 -0.60
C LEU A 48 -7.46 -9.19 0.17
N LYS A 49 -6.50 -8.85 1.04
CA LYS A 49 -6.40 -7.57 1.71
C LYS A 49 -5.34 -6.70 1.04
N LEU A 50 -5.65 -5.45 0.81
CA LEU A 50 -4.74 -4.47 0.20
C LEU A 50 -4.24 -3.54 1.31
N THR A 51 -2.94 -3.41 1.49
CA THR A 51 -2.39 -2.47 2.48
C THR A 51 -1.27 -1.62 1.90
N THR A 52 -1.40 -0.32 2.09
CA THR A 52 -0.34 0.66 1.78
C THR A 52 0.50 0.87 3.04
N ILE A 53 1.83 0.90 2.87
CA ILE A 53 2.77 1.17 3.96
C ILE A 53 3.76 2.25 3.51
N VAL A 54 3.94 3.28 4.34
CA VAL A 54 4.98 4.29 4.14
C VAL A 54 5.93 4.26 5.33
N TRP A 55 7.20 4.01 5.06
CA TRP A 55 8.29 4.13 6.02
C TRP A 55 8.97 5.48 5.86
N CYS A 56 9.39 6.10 6.97
CA CYS A 56 10.27 7.25 6.97
C CYS A 56 11.52 6.88 7.78
N SER A 57 12.65 6.66 7.10
CA SER A 57 13.81 6.03 7.72
C SER A 57 13.43 4.66 8.35
N TRP A 58 13.60 4.50 9.67
CA TRP A 58 13.27 3.28 10.41
C TRP A 58 11.90 3.32 11.08
N GLU A 59 11.15 4.42 10.92
CA GLU A 59 9.85 4.61 11.55
C GLU A 59 8.72 4.30 10.58
N LEU A 60 7.70 3.58 11.08
CA LEU A 60 6.47 3.38 10.35
C LEU A 60 5.69 4.69 10.37
N ALA A 61 5.68 5.39 9.23
CA ALA A 61 5.08 6.71 9.12
C ALA A 61 3.57 6.63 8.85
N LEU A 62 3.13 5.66 8.05
CA LEU A 62 1.71 5.44 7.73
C LEU A 62 1.47 3.99 7.33
N MET A 63 0.35 3.42 7.77
CA MET A 63 -0.17 2.13 7.33
C MET A 63 -1.67 2.20 7.19
N GLU A 64 -2.19 1.89 6.00
CA GLU A 64 -3.63 1.97 5.69
C GLU A 64 -4.07 0.73 4.91
N GLU A 65 -5.16 0.10 5.34
CA GLU A 65 -5.85 -0.92 4.54
C GLU A 65 -6.72 -0.20 3.49
N VAL A 66 -6.63 -0.63 2.23
CA VAL A 66 -7.41 -0.09 1.12
C VAL A 66 -8.68 -0.93 0.98
N GLU A 67 -9.83 -0.29 1.17
CA GLU A 67 -11.16 -0.85 0.86
C GLU A 67 -11.42 -0.97 -0.65
#